data_AF-V4NJ40-F1
#
_entry.id   AF-V4NJ40-F1
#
_cell.length_a   1.000
_cell.length_b   1.000
_cell.length_c   1.000
_cell.angle_alpha   90.00
_cell.angle_beta   90.00
_cell.angle_gamma   90.00
#
_symmetry.space_group_name_H-M   'P 1'
#
loop_
_entity.id
_entity.type
_entity.pdbx_description
1 polymer ?
#
loop_
_entity_poly.entity_id
_entity_poly.type
_entity_poly.pdbx_seq_one_letter_code
_entity_poly.pdbx_strand_id
1 'polypeptide(L)' 'MASHDLEDVLLIVEGRPQFVDEILAADPEVRTFVAEEVARLLTNPEFEYFIAGNIKGPGGRVEIVYKRLETLAGVGKV' A
#
# COMPACT_ATOMS: atom_id res chain seq x y z
N MET A 1 -1.17 -16.84 -9.27
CA MET A 1 -2.40 -16.39 -8.59
C MET A 1 -2.09 -15.25 -7.63
N ALA A 2 -1.16 -15.40 -6.68
CA ALA A 2 -0.74 -14.31 -5.78
C ALA A 2 -0.28 -12.98 -6.46
N SER A 3 0.26 -13.05 -7.68
CA SER A 3 0.67 -11.84 -8.43
C SER A 3 -0.51 -10.95 -8.83
N HIS A 4 -1.71 -11.49 -9.03
CA HIS A 4 -2.86 -10.71 -9.49
C HIS A 4 -3.45 -9.88 -8.35
N ASP A 5 -3.61 -10.49 -7.16
CA ASP A 5 -4.13 -9.79 -5.98
C ASP A 5 -3.21 -8.62 -5.57
N LEU A 6 -1.89 -8.78 -5.69
CA LEU A 6 -0.92 -7.73 -5.41
C LEU A 6 -0.93 -6.61 -6.46
N GLU A 7 -1.17 -6.95 -7.73
CA GLU A 7 -1.30 -5.97 -8.80
C GLU A 7 -2.56 -5.11 -8.62
N ASP A 8 -3.68 -5.72 -8.21
CA ASP A 8 -4.91 -5.01 -7.91
C ASP A 8 -4.75 -4.05 -6.72
N VAL A 9 -4.11 -4.50 -5.64
CA VAL A 9 -3.77 -3.64 -4.49
C VAL A 9 -2.88 -2.48 -4.93
N LEU A 10 -1.88 -2.74 -5.78
CA LEU A 10 -0.98 -1.71 -6.29
C LEU A 10 -1.73 -0.68 -7.15
N LEU A 11 -2.63 -1.12 -8.04
CA LEU A 11 -3.44 -0.24 -8.88
C LEU A 11 -4.35 0.67 -8.05
N ILE A 12 -4.95 0.14 -6.97
CA ILE A 12 -5.80 0.94 -6.06
C ILE A 12 -4.94 1.95 -5.31
N VAL A 13 -3.84 1.50 -4.68
CA VAL A 13 -2.99 2.37 -3.86
C VAL A 13 -2.27 3.41 -4.70
N GLU A 14 -1.89 3.12 -5.95
CA GLU A 14 -1.28 4.08 -6.86
C GLU A 14 -2.33 5.04 -7.47
N GLY A 15 -3.40 4.48 -8.02
CA GLY A 15 -4.38 5.18 -8.86
C GLY A 15 -5.47 5.94 -8.10
N ARG A 16 -5.68 5.65 -6.81
CA ARG A 16 -6.76 6.26 -6.02
C ARG A 16 -6.21 6.97 -4.78
N PRO A 17 -5.83 8.27 -4.90
CA PRO A 17 -5.31 9.05 -3.78
C PRO A 17 -6.22 9.08 -2.55
N GLN A 18 -7.54 9.06 -2.75
CA GLN A 18 -8.57 9.11 -1.70
C GLN A 18 -8.65 7.82 -0.87
N PHE A 19 -8.06 6.71 -1.35
CA PHE A 19 -8.17 5.41 -0.68
C PHE A 19 -7.62 5.45 0.74
N VAL A 20 -6.52 6.18 0.98
CA VAL A 20 -5.96 6.31 2.33
C VAL A 20 -6.96 7.00 3.27
N ASP A 21 -7.58 8.09 2.82
CA ASP A 21 -8.57 8.83 3.61
C ASP A 21 -9.82 8.00 3.89
N GLU A 22 -10.26 7.20 2.92
CA GLU A 22 -11.39 6.27 3.07
C GLU A 22 -11.12 5.20 4.13
N ILE A 23 -9.92 4.60 4.12
CA ILE A 23 -9.53 3.64 5.16
C ILE A 23 -9.43 4.33 6.52
N LEU A 24 -8.85 5.53 6.61
CA LEU A 24 -8.73 6.27 7.87
C LEU A 24 -10.10 6.68 8.45
N ALA A 25 -11.12 6.87 7.60
CA ALA A 25 -12.49 7.15 8.00
C ALA A 25 -13.34 5.90 8.27
N ALA A 26 -12.83 4.71 7.95
CA ALA A 26 -13.55 3.45 8.15
C ALA A 26 -13.62 3.04 9.63
N ASP A 27 -14.46 2.06 9.91
CA ASP A 27 -14.62 1.49 11.25
C ASP A 27 -13.29 0.97 11.80
N PRO A 28 -13.08 1.02 13.14
CA PRO A 28 -11.82 0.61 13.77
C PRO A 28 -11.38 -0.81 13.42
N GLU A 29 -12.32 -1.74 13.23
CA GLU A 29 -12.04 -3.13 12.83
C GLU A 29 -11.45 -3.20 11.42
N VAL A 30 -12.02 -2.44 10.47
CA VAL A 30 -11.53 -2.37 9.09
C VAL A 30 -10.14 -1.74 9.06
N ARG A 31 -9.94 -0.64 9.80
CA ARG A 31 -8.62 0.01 9.92
C ARG A 31 -7.56 -0.93 10.47
N THR A 32 -7.89 -1.66 11.54
CA THR A 32 -6.96 -2.62 12.16
C THR A 32 -6.61 -3.73 11.19
N PHE A 33 -7.60 -4.31 10.53
CA PHE A 33 -7.39 -5.37 9.55
C PHE A 33 -6.48 -4.91 8.40
N VAL A 34 -6.78 -3.75 7.80
CA VAL A 34 -5.96 -3.21 6.70
C VAL A 34 -4.54 -2.89 7.18
N ALA A 35 -4.38 -2.33 8.37
CA ALA A 35 -3.06 -2.01 8.91
C ALA A 35 -2.20 -3.27 9.09
N GLU A 36 -2.79 -4.35 9.60
CA GLU A 36 -2.09 -5.63 9.78
C GLU A 36 -1.69 -6.27 8.45
N GLU A 37 -2.59 -6.29 7.46
CA GLU A 37 -2.27 -6.84 6.12
C GLU A 37 -1.19 -6.03 5.42
N VAL A 38 -1.28 -4.69 5.46
CA VAL A 38 -0.28 -3.83 4.82
C VAL A 38 1.07 -3.93 5.53
N ALA A 39 1.09 -4.04 6.87
CA ALA A 39 2.32 -4.30 7.61
C ALA A 39 2.96 -5.63 7.19
N ARG A 40 2.17 -6.71 7.03
CA ARG A 40 2.66 -7.99 6.50
C ARG A 40 3.28 -7.83 5.12
N LEU A 41 2.61 -7.11 4.21
CA LEU A 41 3.12 -6.85 2.86
C LEU A 41 4.44 -6.07 2.87
N LEU A 42 4.54 -5.02 3.69
CA LEU A 42 5.76 -4.20 3.82
C LEU A 42 6.96 -4.98 4.37
N THR A 43 6.73 -6.06 5.14
CA THR A 43 7.81 -6.95 5.61
C THR A 43 8.26 -7.99 4.60
N ASN A 44 7.57 -8.13 3.45
CA ASN A 44 7.90 -9.12 2.43
C ASN A 44 8.91 -8.56 1.41
N PRO A 45 10.15 -9.08 1.33
CA PRO A 45 11.13 -8.61 0.34
C PRO A 45 10.69 -8.79 -1.11
N GLU A 46 9.90 -9.82 -1.43
CA GLU A 46 9.38 -10.00 -2.80
C GLU A 46 8.43 -8.89 -3.20
N PHE A 47 7.72 -8.30 -2.23
CA PHE A 47 6.80 -7.19 -2.47
C PHE A 47 7.56 -5.90 -2.83
N GLU A 48 8.73 -5.68 -2.23
CA GLU A 48 9.60 -4.56 -2.60
C GLU A 48 10.09 -4.67 -4.06
N TYR A 49 10.57 -5.85 -4.46
CA TYR A 49 10.94 -6.09 -5.85
C TYR A 49 9.73 -5.98 -6.80
N PHE A 50 8.55 -6.40 -6.36
CA PHE A 50 7.32 -6.30 -7.14
C PHE A 50 6.93 -4.84 -7.40
N ILE A 51 6.92 -3.97 -6.39
CA ILE A 51 6.62 -2.54 -6.55
C ILE A 51 7.61 -1.88 -7.50
N ALA A 52 8.92 -2.09 -7.29
CA ALA A 52 9.96 -1.48 -8.12
C ALA A 52 9.91 -1.95 -9.59
N GLY A 53 9.49 -3.20 -9.83
CA GLY A 53 9.36 -3.75 -11.18
C GLY A 53 8.10 -3.33 -11.94
N ASN A 54 6.99 -3.10 -11.22
CA ASN A 54 5.66 -2.86 -11.81
C ASN A 54 5.26 -1.38 -11.87
N ILE A 55 5.77 -0.52 -10.98
CA ILE A 55 5.52 0.91 -11.09
C ILE A 55 6.39 1.49 -12.20
N LYS A 56 5.73 1.99 -13.25
CA LYS A 56 6.35 2.68 -14.39
C LYS A 56 5.92 4.15 -14.40
N GLY A 57 6.74 5.03 -14.97
CA GLY A 57 6.41 6.43 -15.20
C GLY A 57 7.40 7.41 -14.58
N PRO A 58 6.98 8.68 -14.36
CA PRO A 58 7.83 9.71 -13.76
C PRO A 58 8.43 9.27 -12.42
N GLY A 59 9.65 9.70 -12.10
CA GLY A 59 10.28 9.41 -10.80
C GLY A 59 9.43 9.91 -9.64
N GLY A 60 9.45 9.22 -8.50
CA GLY A 60 8.68 9.58 -7.30
C GLY A 60 7.42 8.73 -7.05
N ARG A 61 6.97 7.92 -8.03
CA ARG A 61 5.73 7.13 -7.88
C ARG A 61 5.88 5.96 -6.89
N VAL A 62 7.05 5.31 -6.89
CA VAL A 62 7.38 4.25 -5.94
C VAL A 62 7.33 4.80 -4.51
N GLU A 63 7.93 5.96 -4.30
CA GLU A 63 7.99 6.65 -3.00
C GLU A 63 6.59 7.07 -2.52
N ILE A 64 5.72 7.54 -3.43
CA ILE A 64 4.32 7.85 -3.10
C ILE A 64 3.56 6.60 -2.66
N VAL A 65 3.73 5.48 -3.36
CA VAL A 65 3.08 4.22 -3.01
C VAL A 65 3.56 3.73 -1.64
N TYR A 66 4.87 3.73 -1.38
CA TYR A 66 5.41 3.38 -0.07
C TYR A 66 4.85 4.26 1.05
N LYS A 67 4.83 5.58 0.85
CA LYS A 67 4.27 6.51 1.85
C LYS A 67 2.80 6.22 2.17
N ARG A 68 2.00 5.84 1.16
CA ARG A 68 0.60 5.46 1.36
C ARG A 68 0.48 4.15 2.14
N LEU A 69 1.26 3.15 1.77
CA LEU A 69 1.28 1.85 2.47
C LEU A 69 1.74 1.99 3.93
N GLU A 70 2.78 2.78 4.18
CA GLU A 70 3.24 3.10 5.54
C GLU A 70 2.14 3.79 6.37
N THR A 71 1.42 4.73 5.76
CA THR A 71 0.28 5.40 6.41
C THR A 71 -0.83 4.41 6.74
N LEU A 72 -1.18 3.51 5.81
CA LEU A 72 -2.19 2.48 6.00
C LEU A 72 -1.79 1.46 7.09
N ALA A 73 -0.50 1.09 7.15
CA ALA A 73 0.04 0.21 8.17
C ALA A 73 0.15 0.88 9.55
N GLY A 74 -0.08 2.20 9.63
CA GLY A 74 0.18 2.97 10.85
C GLY A 74 1.67 3.07 11.21
N VAL A 75 2.55 2.76 10.25
CA VAL A 75 4.00 2.79 10.40
C VAL A 75 4.50 4.13 9.86
N GLY A 76 4.03 5.23 10.46
CA GLY A 76 4.53 6.57 10.19
C GLY A 76 5.36 7.05 11.38
N LYS A 77 6.64 7.39 11.16
CA LYS A 77 7.41 8.20 12.12
C LYS A 77 6.61 9.46 12.45
N VAL A 78 6.34 9.66 13.74
CA VAL A 78 5.95 10.96 14.30
C VAL A 78 7.00 12.00 13.90
#